data_AF-A0A7K2J0B1-F1
#
_entry.id   AF-A0A7K2J0B1-F1
#
_cell.length_a   1.000
_cell.length_b   1.000
_cell.length_c   1.000
_cell.angle_alpha   90.00
_cell.angle_beta   90.00
_cell.angle_gamma   90.00
#
_symmetry.space_group_name_H-M   'P 1'
#
loop_
_entity.id
_entity.type
_entity.pdbx_description
1 polymer ?
#
loop_
_entity_poly.entity_id
_entity_poly.type
_entity_poly.pdbx_seq_one_letter_code
_entity_poly.pdbx_strand_id
1 'polypeptide(L)'
;MNPAQTRPASLPRPLSALMTALLLAGTAVSTWWVTRTPPHEEAAAGGFSLDEADHAIDPLVLPAWAETLIGASALVIALAMAALLVRAMVVERLDRRWGAVILSLTPIAAMAGLWWMIGTAPVIGANIGFGLASMVFGPASLILLAVAIALSIPILRSR
;
A
#
# COMPACT_ATOMS: atom_id res chain seq x y z
N MET A 1 48.38 5.88 8.62
CA MET A 1 47.28 6.75 8.14
C MET A 1 45.99 5.98 8.35
N ASN A 2 45.15 6.44 9.28
CA ASN A 2 43.87 5.81 9.57
C ASN A 2 42.82 6.50 8.68
N PRO A 3 42.35 5.89 7.58
CA PRO A 3 41.28 6.50 6.80
C PRO A 3 40.06 6.53 7.70
N ALA A 4 39.72 7.72 8.19
CA ALA A 4 38.48 7.95 8.90
C ALA A 4 37.35 7.42 8.00
N GLN A 5 36.82 6.25 8.33
CA GLN A 5 35.61 5.71 7.74
C GLN A 5 34.49 6.68 8.12
N THR A 6 34.26 7.69 7.28
CA THR A 6 33.09 8.55 7.37
C THR A 6 31.90 7.70 6.96
N ARG A 7 31.35 6.93 7.92
CA ARG A 7 30.07 6.27 7.72
C ARG A 7 29.05 7.33 7.28
N PRO A 8 28.28 7.09 6.22
CA PRO A 8 27.26 8.03 5.79
C PRO A 8 26.27 8.26 6.94
N ALA A 9 25.89 9.52 7.18
CA ALA A 9 24.98 9.88 8.25
C ALA A 9 23.65 9.12 8.11
N SER A 10 23.25 8.37 9.14
CA SER A 10 21.99 7.63 9.15
C SER A 10 20.78 8.57 9.04
N LEU A 11 19.68 8.09 8.46
CA LEU A 11 18.45 8.87 8.40
C LEU A 11 17.87 9.08 9.81
N PRO A 12 17.38 10.30 10.14
CA PRO A 12 16.64 10.52 11.37
C PRO A 12 15.45 9.56 11.46
N ARG A 13 15.25 8.96 12.64
CA ARG A 13 14.10 8.09 12.91
C ARG A 13 12.74 8.65 12.47
N PRO A 14 12.39 9.94 12.74
CA PRO A 14 11.10 10.47 12.32
C PRO A 14 10.95 10.52 10.80
N LEU A 15 12.05 10.76 10.07
CA LEU A 15 12.02 10.80 8.61
C LEU A 15 11.80 9.40 8.03
N SER A 16 12.48 8.37 8.55
CA SER A 16 12.27 6.99 8.12
C SER A 16 10.84 6.50 8.39
N ALA A 17 10.27 6.88 9.54
CA ALA A 17 8.88 6.57 9.87
C ALA A 17 7.90 7.27 8.92
N LEU A 18 8.11 8.55 8.63
CA LEU A 18 7.30 9.30 7.67
C LEU A 18 7.38 8.69 6.27
N MET A 19 8.57 8.37 5.78
CA MET A 19 8.75 7.72 4.47
C MET A 19 8.03 6.39 4.39
N THR A 20 8.09 5.60 5.47
CA THR A 20 7.38 4.31 5.56
C THR A 20 5.87 4.53 5.55
N ALA A 21 5.36 5.46 6.34
CA ALA A 21 3.93 5.77 6.38
C ALA A 21 3.41 6.26 5.03
N LEU A 22 4.15 7.15 4.36
CA LEU A 22 3.82 7.66 3.03
C LEU A 22 3.88 6.58 1.96
N LEU A 23 4.86 5.67 2.05
CA LEU A 23 4.92 4.51 1.17
C LEU A 23 3.68 3.62 1.35
N LEU A 24 3.35 3.22 2.58
CA LEU A 24 2.22 2.32 2.83
C LEU A 24 0.88 2.97 2.47
N ALA A 25 0.64 4.22 2.89
CA ALA A 25 -0.58 4.94 2.54
C ALA A 25 -0.69 5.17 1.03
N GLY A 26 0.40 5.59 0.40
CA GLY A 26 0.47 5.77 -1.06
C GLY A 26 0.22 4.45 -1.81
N THR A 27 0.80 3.34 -1.34
CA THR A 27 0.55 2.00 -1.91
C THR A 27 -0.93 1.64 -1.82
N ALA A 28 -1.57 1.74 -0.66
CA ALA A 28 -2.99 1.41 -0.52
C ALA A 28 -3.88 2.22 -1.47
N VAL A 29 -3.72 3.54 -1.48
CA VAL A 29 -4.52 4.44 -2.32
C VAL A 29 -4.24 4.23 -3.81
N SER A 30 -2.96 4.07 -4.18
CA SER A 30 -2.58 3.81 -5.58
C SER A 30 -3.06 2.44 -6.06
N THR A 31 -3.03 1.40 -5.22
CA THR A 31 -3.57 0.09 -5.58
C THR A 31 -5.07 0.18 -5.83
N TRP A 32 -5.84 0.83 -4.95
CA TRP A 32 -7.25 1.10 -5.20
C TRP A 32 -7.45 1.82 -6.54
N TRP A 33 -6.72 2.92 -6.78
CA TRP A 33 -6.92 3.75 -7.96
C TRP A 33 -6.51 3.07 -9.28
N VAL A 34 -5.42 2.29 -9.29
CA VAL A 34 -4.93 1.60 -10.49
C VAL A 34 -5.77 0.38 -10.83
N THR A 35 -6.34 -0.30 -9.82
CA THR A 35 -7.09 -1.54 -10.03
C THR A 35 -8.59 -1.32 -10.25
N ARG A 36 -9.11 -0.13 -9.95
CA ARG A 36 -10.52 0.17 -10.18
C ARG A 36 -10.82 0.36 -11.67
N THR A 37 -12.01 -0.05 -12.06
CA THR A 37 -12.67 0.41 -13.29
C THR A 37 -13.57 1.58 -12.93
N PRO A 38 -13.72 2.62 -13.78
CA PRO A 38 -14.70 3.65 -13.55
C PRO A 38 -16.12 3.05 -13.38
N PRO A 39 -16.88 3.42 -12.34
CA PRO A 39 -18.13 2.73 -12.01
C PRO A 39 -19.17 2.69 -13.14
N HIS A 40 -19.19 3.71 -14.00
CA HIS A 40 -20.09 3.81 -15.15
C HIS A 40 -19.72 2.83 -16.27
N GLU A 41 -18.43 2.58 -16.49
CA GLU A 41 -17.96 1.60 -17.47
C GLU A 41 -18.29 0.18 -17.00
N GLU A 42 -18.13 -0.06 -15.70
CA GLU A 42 -18.39 -1.36 -15.10
C GLU A 42 -19.89 -1.71 -15.08
N ALA A 43 -20.75 -0.73 -14.75
CA ALA A 43 -22.20 -0.89 -14.85
C ALA A 43 -22.66 -1.09 -16.31
N ALA A 44 -22.12 -0.32 -17.25
CA ALA A 44 -22.40 -0.48 -18.68
C ALA A 44 -22.00 -1.86 -19.21
N ALA A 45 -20.85 -2.39 -18.77
CA ALA A 45 -20.40 -3.74 -19.12
C ALA A 45 -21.31 -4.83 -18.52
N GLY A 46 -21.89 -4.58 -17.34
CA GLY A 46 -22.85 -5.46 -16.69
C GLY A 46 -24.28 -5.36 -17.22
N GLY A 47 -24.59 -4.35 -18.05
CA GLY A 47 -25.92 -4.15 -18.62
C GLY A 47 -26.96 -3.62 -17.65
N PHE A 48 -26.54 -2.94 -16.58
CA PHE A 48 -27.42 -2.31 -15.58
C PHE A 48 -27.05 -0.84 -15.37
N SER A 49 -27.97 -0.07 -14.79
CA SER A 49 -27.70 1.31 -14.41
C SER A 49 -26.93 1.39 -13.08
N LEU A 50 -26.18 2.47 -12.87
CA LEU A 50 -25.43 2.69 -11.62
C LEU A 50 -26.33 2.69 -10.37
N ASP A 51 -27.59 3.09 -10.52
CA ASP A 51 -28.58 3.11 -9.44
C ASP A 51 -29.07 1.70 -9.06
N GLU A 52 -28.89 0.72 -9.94
CA GLU A 52 -29.21 -0.70 -9.73
C GLU A 52 -27.99 -1.51 -9.27
N ALA A 53 -26.81 -0.88 -9.15
CA ALA A 53 -25.59 -1.55 -8.74
C ALA A 53 -25.68 -2.05 -7.29
N ASP A 54 -25.23 -3.29 -7.08
CA ASP A 54 -25.10 -3.88 -5.75
C ASP A 54 -23.65 -3.70 -5.26
N HIS A 55 -23.49 -2.97 -4.17
CA HIS A 55 -22.21 -2.69 -3.53
C HIS A 55 -22.13 -3.44 -2.19
N ALA A 56 -20.96 -4.01 -1.90
CA ALA A 56 -20.72 -4.55 -0.56
C ALA A 56 -20.52 -3.42 0.48
N ILE A 57 -19.92 -2.31 0.02
CA ILE A 57 -19.69 -1.08 0.77
C ILE A 57 -20.01 0.09 -0.16
N ASP A 58 -20.86 1.02 0.29
CA ASP A 58 -21.18 2.22 -0.48
C ASP A 58 -19.91 3.04 -0.78
N PRO A 59 -19.64 3.36 -2.06
CA PRO A 59 -18.47 4.13 -2.44
C PRO A 59 -18.57 5.58 -1.95
N LEU A 60 -17.41 6.17 -1.62
CA LEU A 60 -17.33 7.61 -1.43
C LEU A 60 -17.51 8.32 -2.78
N VAL A 61 -18.55 9.12 -2.90
CA VAL A 61 -18.82 9.88 -4.13
C VAL A 61 -17.81 11.03 -4.25
N LEU A 62 -16.86 10.87 -5.16
CA LEU A 62 -15.87 11.89 -5.50
C LEU A 62 -16.05 12.31 -6.97
N PRO A 63 -15.83 13.59 -7.30
CA PRO A 63 -15.78 13.98 -8.70
C PRO A 63 -14.55 13.36 -9.37
N ALA A 64 -14.66 12.98 -10.65
CA ALA A 64 -13.63 12.23 -11.38
C ALA A 64 -12.23 12.88 -11.34
N TRP A 65 -12.18 14.22 -11.33
CA TRP A 65 -10.91 14.96 -11.21
C TRP A 65 -10.24 14.76 -9.85
N ALA A 66 -11.01 14.67 -8.76
CA ALA A 66 -10.49 14.48 -7.41
C ALA A 66 -9.97 13.06 -7.22
N GLU A 67 -10.68 12.06 -7.73
CA GLU A 67 -10.21 10.66 -7.72
C GLU A 67 -8.88 10.52 -8.47
N THR A 68 -8.79 11.14 -9.66
CA THR A 68 -7.59 11.13 -10.49
C THR A 68 -6.44 11.84 -9.78
N LEU A 69 -6.70 13.01 -9.20
CA LEU A 69 -5.69 13.76 -8.46
C LEU A 69 -5.17 12.97 -7.24
N ILE A 70 -6.06 12.41 -6.43
CA ILE A 70 -5.72 11.61 -5.24
C ILE A 70 -4.92 10.37 -5.64
N GLY A 71 -5.43 9.61 -6.61
CA GLY A 71 -4.80 8.38 -7.07
C GLY A 71 -3.44 8.60 -7.71
N ALA A 72 -3.33 9.55 -8.63
CA ALA A 72 -2.06 9.89 -9.28
C ALA A 72 -1.04 10.44 -8.28
N SER A 73 -1.46 11.31 -7.37
CA SER A 73 -0.57 11.84 -6.32
C SER A 73 -0.08 10.74 -5.38
N ALA A 74 -0.97 9.83 -4.96
CA ALA A 74 -0.61 8.67 -4.14
C ALA A 74 0.39 7.75 -4.84
N LEU A 75 0.21 7.50 -6.14
CA LEU A 75 1.13 6.71 -6.95
C LEU A 75 2.52 7.38 -7.02
N VAL A 76 2.58 8.68 -7.31
CA VAL A 76 3.84 9.43 -7.34
C VAL A 76 4.54 9.38 -5.98
N ILE A 77 3.79 9.58 -4.88
CA ILE A 77 4.33 9.51 -3.52
C ILE A 77 4.86 8.10 -3.23
N ALA A 78 4.11 7.05 -3.54
CA ALA A 78 4.53 5.67 -3.31
C ALA A 78 5.83 5.34 -4.06
N LEU A 79 5.89 5.70 -5.35
CA LEU A 79 7.09 5.49 -6.17
C LEU A 79 8.29 6.29 -5.66
N ALA A 80 8.08 7.56 -5.28
CA ALA A 80 9.13 8.40 -4.72
C ALA A 80 9.66 7.82 -3.40
N MET A 81 8.79 7.39 -2.50
CA MET A 81 9.20 6.80 -1.22
C MET A 81 9.87 5.45 -1.40
N ALA A 82 9.41 4.61 -2.34
CA ALA A 82 10.07 3.36 -2.68
C ALA A 82 11.49 3.62 -3.24
N ALA A 83 11.64 4.57 -4.16
CA ALA A 83 12.93 4.94 -4.72
C ALA A 83 13.88 5.48 -3.64
N LEU A 84 13.38 6.33 -2.74
CA LEU A 84 14.17 6.86 -1.62
C LEU A 84 14.54 5.76 -0.61
N LEU A 85 13.66 4.80 -0.35
CA LEU A 85 13.94 3.65 0.50
C LEU A 85 15.06 2.79 -0.09
N VAL A 86 14.96 2.45 -1.38
CA VAL A 86 15.99 1.72 -2.11
C VAL A 86 17.32 2.46 -2.09
N ARG A 87 17.30 3.76 -2.38
CA ARG A 87 18.50 4.61 -2.32
C ARG A 87 19.11 4.62 -0.91
N ALA A 88 18.29 4.72 0.13
CA ALA A 88 18.76 4.71 1.52
C ALA A 88 19.42 3.38 1.91
N MET A 89 18.91 2.25 1.40
CA MET A 89 19.53 0.93 1.58
C MET A 89 20.86 0.78 0.82
N VAL A 90 20.92 1.31 -0.41
CA VAL A 90 22.12 1.23 -1.27
C VAL A 90 23.27 2.09 -0.72
N VAL A 91 22.96 3.30 -0.25
CA VAL A 91 23.95 4.24 0.33
C VAL A 91 24.19 3.96 1.82
N GLU A 92 23.74 2.79 2.33
CA GLU A 92 23.93 2.35 3.72
C GLU A 92 23.44 3.34 4.79
N ARG A 93 22.48 4.21 4.44
CA ARG A 93 21.84 5.16 5.37
C ARG A 93 20.68 4.52 6.15
N LEU A 94 20.22 3.37 5.68
CA LEU A 94 19.22 2.50 6.32
C LEU A 94 19.74 1.06 6.30
N ASP A 95 19.64 0.37 7.44
CA ASP A 95 19.94 -1.07 7.52
C ASP A 95 19.02 -1.84 6.57
N ARG A 96 19.60 -2.69 5.72
CA ARG A 96 18.87 -3.54 4.77
C ARG A 96 17.80 -4.40 5.46
N ARG A 97 18.00 -4.77 6.73
CA ARG A 97 17.02 -5.50 7.53
C ARG A 97 15.75 -4.67 7.78
N TRP A 98 15.87 -3.36 8.04
CA TRP A 98 14.72 -2.46 8.13
C TRP A 98 14.01 -2.31 6.79
N GLY A 99 14.78 -2.30 5.69
CA GLY A 99 14.22 -2.38 4.35
C GLY A 99 13.34 -3.61 4.12
N ALA A 100 13.82 -4.79 4.54
CA ALA A 100 13.05 -6.04 4.46
C ALA A 100 11.75 -5.99 5.28
N VAL A 101 11.79 -5.41 6.49
CA VAL A 101 10.60 -5.19 7.32
C VAL A 101 9.57 -4.33 6.56
N ILE A 102 9.99 -3.19 6.02
CA ILE A 102 9.09 -2.28 5.29
C ILE A 102 8.51 -2.98 4.05
N LEU A 103 9.34 -3.67 3.28
CA LEU A 103 8.91 -4.42 2.10
C LEU A 103 7.91 -5.54 2.44
N SER A 104 8.03 -6.19 3.61
CA SER A 104 7.03 -7.18 4.05
C SER A 104 5.68 -6.57 4.43
N LEU A 105 5.63 -5.27 4.77
CA LEU A 105 4.39 -4.56 5.10
C LEU A 105 3.70 -3.99 3.85
N THR A 106 4.43 -3.70 2.78
CA THR A 106 3.88 -3.11 1.55
C THR A 106 2.74 -3.95 0.92
N PRO A 107 2.81 -5.29 0.84
CA PRO A 107 1.69 -6.07 0.31
C PRO A 107 0.42 -5.95 1.15
N ILE A 108 0.53 -5.78 2.48
CA ILE A 108 -0.63 -5.55 3.36
C ILE A 108 -1.37 -4.28 2.94
N ALA A 109 -0.63 -3.20 2.67
CA ALA A 109 -1.21 -1.95 2.19
C ALA A 109 -1.86 -2.10 0.82
N ALA A 110 -1.20 -2.79 -0.12
CA ALA A 110 -1.78 -3.08 -1.43
C ALA A 110 -3.07 -3.89 -1.33
N MET A 111 -3.08 -4.93 -0.48
CA MET A 111 -4.26 -5.74 -0.20
C MET A 111 -5.40 -4.93 0.42
N ALA A 112 -5.09 -3.96 1.30
CA ALA A 112 -6.10 -3.06 1.83
C ALA A 112 -6.73 -2.18 0.74
N GLY A 113 -5.92 -1.64 -0.18
CA GLY A 113 -6.41 -0.90 -1.34
C GLY A 113 -7.29 -1.75 -2.27
N LEU A 114 -6.86 -2.98 -2.54
CA LEU A 114 -7.61 -3.93 -3.37
C LEU A 114 -8.91 -4.37 -2.69
N TRP A 115 -8.88 -4.63 -1.39
CA TRP A 115 -10.06 -4.97 -0.59
C TRP A 115 -11.10 -3.86 -0.62
N TRP A 116 -10.65 -2.61 -0.48
CA TRP A 116 -11.52 -1.44 -0.61
C TRP A 116 -12.12 -1.35 -2.01
N MET A 117 -11.30 -1.49 -3.05
CA MET A 117 -11.77 -1.51 -4.44
C MET A 117 -12.88 -2.55 -4.66
N ILE A 118 -12.64 -3.80 -4.25
CA ILE A 118 -13.60 -4.90 -4.36
C ILE A 118 -14.89 -4.58 -3.60
N GLY A 119 -14.78 -4.07 -2.37
CA GLY A 119 -15.94 -3.74 -1.54
C GLY A 119 -16.81 -2.65 -2.16
N THR A 120 -16.18 -1.68 -2.82
CA THR A 120 -16.86 -0.54 -3.45
C THR A 120 -17.25 -0.76 -4.90
N ALA A 121 -16.92 -1.92 -5.50
CA ALA A 121 -17.21 -2.19 -6.90
C ALA A 121 -18.72 -2.27 -7.16
N PRO A 122 -19.24 -1.65 -8.24
CA PRO A 122 -20.66 -1.64 -8.60
C PRO A 122 -21.06 -2.92 -9.34
N VAL A 123 -20.82 -4.10 -8.78
CA VAL A 123 -21.13 -5.38 -9.45
C VAL A 123 -21.87 -6.32 -8.53
N ILE A 124 -22.85 -7.07 -9.07
CA ILE A 124 -23.62 -8.09 -8.32
C ILE A 124 -22.69 -9.10 -7.61
N GLY A 125 -21.51 -9.36 -8.19
CA GLY A 125 -20.49 -10.25 -7.63
C GLY A 125 -19.59 -9.64 -6.55
N ALA A 126 -19.74 -8.35 -6.22
CA ALA A 126 -18.87 -7.62 -5.30
C ALA A 126 -18.93 -8.24 -3.90
N ASN A 127 -20.12 -8.66 -3.46
CA ASN A 127 -20.33 -9.34 -2.19
C ASN A 127 -19.54 -10.66 -2.06
N ILE A 128 -19.49 -11.46 -3.14
CA ILE A 128 -18.72 -12.72 -3.16
C ILE A 128 -17.22 -12.42 -3.18
N GLY A 129 -16.78 -11.51 -4.05
CA GLY A 129 -15.39 -11.09 -4.14
C GLY A 129 -14.87 -10.53 -2.81
N PHE A 130 -15.69 -9.72 -2.15
CA PHE A 130 -15.39 -9.12 -0.85
C PHE A 130 -15.31 -10.16 0.27
N GLY A 131 -16.22 -11.13 0.28
CA GLY A 131 -16.17 -12.28 1.20
C GLY A 131 -14.87 -13.08 1.03
N LEU A 132 -14.53 -13.43 -0.22
CA LEU A 132 -13.31 -14.16 -0.54
C LEU A 132 -12.04 -13.36 -0.17
N ALA A 133 -12.01 -12.07 -0.52
CA ALA A 133 -10.91 -11.18 -0.16
C ALA A 133 -10.74 -11.09 1.36
N SER A 134 -11.83 -11.00 2.13
CA SER A 134 -11.78 -10.96 3.59
C SER A 134 -11.23 -12.27 4.19
N MET A 135 -11.61 -13.42 3.64
CA MET A 135 -11.11 -14.73 4.07
C MET A 135 -9.62 -14.94 3.76
N VAL A 136 -9.12 -14.41 2.64
CA VAL A 136 -7.73 -14.61 2.22
C VAL A 136 -6.81 -13.52 2.77
N PHE A 137 -7.23 -12.26 2.71
CA PHE A 137 -6.35 -11.13 3.00
C PHE A 137 -6.05 -10.97 4.48
N GLY A 138 -7.00 -11.29 5.36
CA GLY A 138 -6.77 -11.30 6.81
C GLY A 138 -5.62 -12.22 7.20
N PRO A 139 -5.72 -13.54 6.95
CA PRO A 139 -4.66 -14.50 7.24
C PRO A 139 -3.32 -14.17 6.57
N ALA A 140 -3.33 -13.79 5.29
CA ALA A 140 -2.11 -13.41 4.59
C ALA A 140 -1.46 -12.15 5.21
N SER A 141 -2.25 -11.16 5.63
CA SER A 141 -1.74 -9.97 6.34
C SER A 141 -1.14 -10.33 7.70
N LEU A 142 -1.74 -11.28 8.44
CA LEU A 142 -1.19 -11.76 9.70
C LEU A 142 0.15 -12.46 9.51
N ILE A 143 0.30 -13.28 8.47
CA ILE A 143 1.57 -13.94 8.13
C ILE A 143 2.65 -12.89 7.81
N LEU A 144 2.33 -11.92 6.95
CA LEU A 144 3.25 -10.84 6.58
C LEU A 144 3.64 -9.98 7.79
N LEU A 145 2.69 -9.69 8.67
CA LEU A 145 2.96 -8.98 9.92
C LEU A 145 3.86 -9.79 10.85
N ALA A 146 3.64 -11.09 10.98
CA ALA A 146 4.49 -11.97 11.77
C ALA A 146 5.92 -12.02 11.21
N VAL A 147 6.07 -12.05 9.88
CA VAL A 147 7.37 -11.96 9.20
C VAL A 147 8.04 -10.61 9.49
N ALA A 148 7.32 -9.50 9.37
CA ALA A 148 7.83 -8.16 9.67
C ALA A 148 8.33 -8.06 11.13
N ILE A 149 7.57 -8.60 12.08
CA ILE A 149 7.94 -8.67 13.50
C ILE A 149 9.20 -9.52 13.67
N ALA A 150 9.23 -10.73 13.10
CA ALA A 150 10.38 -11.63 13.20
C ALA A 150 11.67 -11.00 12.64
N LEU A 151 11.57 -10.29 11.52
CA LEU A 151 12.69 -9.55 10.93
C LEU A 151 13.15 -8.37 11.80
N SER A 152 12.25 -7.76 12.57
CA SER A 152 12.58 -6.64 13.44
C SER A 152 13.33 -7.04 14.72
N ILE A 153 13.08 -8.25 15.26
CA ILE A 153 13.64 -8.71 16.55
C ILE A 153 15.18 -8.65 16.59
N PRO A 154 15.92 -9.22 15.61
CA PRO A 154 17.39 -9.16 15.61
C PRO A 154 17.92 -7.73 15.57
N ILE A 155 17.21 -6.81 14.91
CA ILE A 155 17.61 -5.41 14.76
C ILE A 155 17.47 -4.66 16.09
N LEU A 156 16.39 -4.95 16.84
CA LEU A 156 16.15 -4.38 18.16
C LEU A 156 17.15 -4.92 19.20
N ARG A 157 17.56 -6.19 19.09
CA ARG A 157 18.54 -6.82 19.98
C ARG A 157 19.99 -6.39 19.71
N SER A 158 20.29 -5.87 18.53
CA SER A 158 21.63 -5.39 18.16
C SER A 158 21.88 -3.92 18.49
N ARG A 159 20.93 -3.24 19.14
CA ARG A 159 21.05 -1.85 19.62
C ARG A 159 21.29 -1.84 21.12
#